data_AF-A0A6A8AI24-F1
#
_entry.id   AF-A0A6A8AI24-F1
#
_cell.length_a   1.000
_cell.length_b   1.000
_cell.length_c   1.000
_cell.angle_alpha   90.00
_cell.angle_beta   90.00
_cell.angle_gamma   90.00
#
_symmetry.space_group_name_H-M   'P 1'
#
loop_
_entity.id
_entity.type
_entity.pdbx_description
1 polymer ?
#
loop_
_entity_poly.entity_id
_entity_poly.type
_entity_poly.pdbx_seq_one_letter_code
_entity_poly.pdbx_strand_id
1 'polypeptide(L)'
;MQNTLSKMGVLNKALEILPATEEDVILAGIISKIAERITELKKAERGLVRKYESFKNLENKIKEKGVSPDDHTTYNDLLEWRAIKSELEELTFLLESI
;
A
#
# COMPACT_ATOMS: atom_id res chain seq x y z
N MET A 1 13.18 -26.51 10.17
CA MET A 1 13.61 -25.41 11.05
C MET A 1 15.00 -24.85 10.69
N GLN A 2 15.38 -24.78 9.41
CA GLN A 2 16.76 -24.38 9.01
C GLN A 2 16.91 -22.92 8.57
N ASN A 3 15.82 -22.17 8.35
CA ASN A 3 15.88 -20.90 7.60
C ASN A 3 15.96 -19.63 8.48
N THR A 4 15.59 -19.71 9.76
CA THR A 4 15.62 -18.58 10.71
C THR A 4 17.02 -18.33 11.27
N LEU A 5 17.82 -19.38 11.44
CA LEU A 5 19.23 -19.29 11.87
C LEU A 5 20.10 -18.52 10.85
N SER A 6 19.75 -18.55 9.56
CA SER A 6 20.54 -17.87 8.52
C SER A 6 20.28 -16.37 8.45
N LYS A 7 19.07 -15.89 8.77
CA LYS A 7 18.72 -14.46 8.65
C LYS A 7 19.24 -13.64 9.84
N MET A 8 19.11 -14.18 11.05
CA MET A 8 19.64 -13.55 12.26
C MET A 8 21.17 -13.42 12.21
N GLY A 9 21.85 -14.43 11.67
CA GLY A 9 23.30 -14.41 11.49
C GLY A 9 23.78 -13.33 10.52
N VAL A 10 22.99 -12.98 9.51
CA VAL A 10 23.31 -11.89 8.57
C VAL A 10 23.12 -10.53 9.24
N LEU A 11 22.03 -10.34 9.98
CA LEU A 11 21.77 -9.10 10.71
C LEU A 11 22.88 -8.83 11.73
N ASN A 12 23.23 -9.82 12.56
CA ASN A 12 24.28 -9.67 13.56
C ASN A 12 25.63 -9.29 12.92
N LYS A 13 26.02 -9.95 11.81
CA LYS A 13 27.23 -9.60 11.07
C LYS A 13 27.18 -8.19 10.46
N ALA A 14 26.00 -7.74 10.03
CA ALA A 14 25.85 -6.38 9.52
C ALA A 14 26.02 -5.34 10.64
N LEU A 15 25.45 -5.58 11.82
CA LEU A 15 25.55 -4.69 12.98
C LEU A 15 26.97 -4.63 13.59
N GLU A 16 27.82 -5.64 13.34
CA GLU A 16 29.24 -5.57 13.72
C GLU A 16 30.03 -4.52 12.91
N ILE A 17 29.54 -4.14 11.72
CA ILE A 17 30.24 -3.27 10.76
C ILE A 17 29.52 -1.93 10.61
N LEU A 18 28.18 -1.92 10.73
CA LEU A 18 27.36 -0.74 10.61
C LEU A 18 27.21 -0.04 11.95
N PRO A 19 27.32 1.31 12.01
CA PRO A 19 27.00 2.09 13.20
C PRO A 19 25.48 2.24 13.34
N ALA A 20 24.76 1.13 13.49
CA ALA A 20 23.31 1.07 13.62
C ALA A 20 22.92 0.04 14.69
N THR A 21 21.77 0.25 15.30
CA THR A 21 21.14 -0.74 16.18
C THR A 21 20.24 -1.69 15.40
N GLU A 22 19.85 -2.80 16.01
CA GLU A 22 18.83 -3.69 15.44
C GLU A 22 17.51 -2.95 15.20
N GLU A 23 17.13 -2.06 16.13
CA GLU A 23 15.93 -1.24 16.03
C GLU A 23 15.99 -0.28 14.84
N ASP A 24 17.13 0.38 14.59
CA ASP A 24 17.32 1.24 13.42
C ASP A 24 17.12 0.48 12.10
N VAL A 25 17.64 -0.75 12.02
CA VAL A 25 17.52 -1.59 10.82
C VAL A 25 16.08 -2.06 10.63
N ILE A 26 15.41 -2.49 11.70
CA ILE A 26 14.01 -2.89 11.66
C ILE A 26 13.13 -1.72 11.22
N LEU A 27 13.33 -0.55 11.83
CA LEU A 27 12.55 0.66 11.54
C LEU A 27 12.73 1.10 10.09
N ALA A 28 13.97 1.13 9.60
CA ALA A 28 14.27 1.45 8.21
C ALA A 28 13.59 0.45 7.24
N GLY A 29 13.58 -0.84 7.59
CA GLY A 29 12.89 -1.88 6.83
C GLY A 29 11.37 -1.68 6.78
N ILE A 30 10.75 -1.33 7.92
CA ILE A 30 9.32 -1.02 8.02
C ILE A 30 8.98 0.20 7.16
N ILE A 31 9.71 1.30 7.32
CA ILE A 31 9.51 2.54 6.53
C ILE A 31 9.63 2.24 5.03
N SER A 32 10.65 1.48 4.61
CA SER A 32 10.85 1.10 3.21
C SER A 32 9.64 0.33 2.67
N LYS A 33 9.12 -0.64 3.42
CA LYS A 33 7.96 -1.44 3.00
C LYS A 33 6.68 -0.61 2.92
N ILE A 34 6.48 0.33 3.84
CA ILE A 34 5.35 1.26 3.79
C ILE A 34 5.47 2.16 2.54
N ALA A 35 6.65 2.72 2.27
CA ALA A 35 6.88 3.60 1.11
C ALA A 35 6.67 2.87 -0.23
N GLU A 36 7.16 1.62 -0.33
CA GLU A 36 6.89 0.74 -1.48
C GLU A 36 5.38 0.57 -1.68
N ARG A 37 4.64 0.23 -0.62
CA ARG A 37 3.21 0.00 -0.69
C ARG A 37 2.42 1.26 -1.06
N ILE A 38 2.74 2.41 -0.47
CA ILE A 38 2.15 3.71 -0.84
C ILE A 38 2.38 3.99 -2.33
N THR A 39 3.57 3.68 -2.85
CA THR A 39 3.90 3.89 -4.27
C THR A 39 3.03 3.03 -5.20
N GLU A 40 2.81 1.76 -4.84
CA GLU A 40 1.91 0.86 -5.56
C GLU A 40 0.45 1.36 -5.54
N LEU A 41 -0.05 1.74 -4.37
CA LEU A 41 -1.41 2.27 -4.20
C LEU A 41 -1.62 3.54 -5.02
N LYS A 42 -0.64 4.46 -5.00
CA LYS A 42 -0.70 5.68 -5.82
C LYS A 42 -0.65 5.37 -7.31
N LYS A 43 0.03 4.30 -7.74
CA LYS A 43 0.02 3.87 -9.14
C LYS A 43 -1.35 3.32 -9.54
N ALA A 44 -1.97 2.49 -8.69
CA ALA A 44 -3.33 1.98 -8.90
C ALA A 44 -4.36 3.12 -8.93
N GLU A 45 -4.29 4.05 -7.98
CA GLU A 45 -5.14 5.25 -7.94
C GLU A 45 -5.05 6.06 -9.23
N ARG A 46 -3.83 6.30 -9.75
CA ARG A 46 -3.65 6.98 -11.05
C ARG A 46 -4.31 6.24 -12.21
N GLY A 47 -4.37 4.91 -12.16
CA GLY A 47 -5.10 4.11 -13.14
C GLY A 47 -6.60 4.40 -13.12
N LEU A 48 -7.19 4.42 -11.93
CA LEU A 48 -8.61 4.74 -11.73
C LEU A 48 -8.94 6.19 -12.07
N VAL A 49 -8.06 7.13 -11.72
CA VAL A 49 -8.16 8.55 -12.14
C VAL A 49 -8.13 8.69 -13.65
N ARG A 50 -7.28 7.95 -14.37
CA ARG A 50 -7.28 7.99 -15.84
C ARG A 50 -8.57 7.41 -16.45
N LYS A 51 -9.17 6.39 -15.81
CA LYS A 51 -10.38 5.72 -16.30
C LYS A 51 -11.65 6.51 -16.04
N TYR A 52 -11.71 7.25 -14.94
CA TYR A 52 -12.94 7.88 -14.46
C TYR A 52 -12.81 9.39 -14.17
N GLU A 53 -11.62 9.97 -14.33
CA GLU A 53 -11.24 11.36 -14.01
C GLU A 53 -11.27 11.69 -12.51
N SER A 54 -12.30 11.26 -11.79
CA SER A 54 -12.41 11.43 -10.35
C SER A 54 -13.25 10.33 -9.71
N PHE A 55 -13.03 10.12 -8.41
CA PHE A 55 -13.86 9.23 -7.59
C PHE A 55 -15.34 9.61 -7.65
N LYS A 56 -15.64 10.92 -7.62
CA LYS A 56 -17.02 11.44 -7.69
C LYS A 56 -17.68 11.11 -9.03
N ASN A 57 -16.93 11.18 -10.13
CA ASN A 57 -17.44 10.80 -11.45
C ASN A 57 -17.77 9.31 -11.53
N LEU A 58 -16.94 8.44 -10.94
CA LEU A 58 -17.24 7.01 -10.84
C LEU A 58 -18.52 6.76 -10.01
N GLU A 59 -18.65 7.40 -8.85
CA GLU A 59 -19.85 7.27 -8.02
C GLU A 59 -21.12 7.76 -8.74
N ASN A 60 -21.04 8.90 -9.42
CA ASN A 60 -22.16 9.43 -10.21
C ASN A 60 -22.53 8.49 -11.36
N LYS A 61 -21.53 7.94 -12.06
CA LYS A 61 -21.77 6.97 -13.15
C LYS A 61 -22.53 5.74 -12.66
N ILE A 62 -22.17 5.21 -11.48
CA ILE A 62 -22.86 4.06 -10.86
C ILE A 62 -24.28 4.45 -10.42
N LYS A 63 -24.48 5.64 -9.85
CA LYS A 63 -25.80 6.12 -9.43
C LYS A 63 -26.75 6.33 -10.61
N GLU A 64 -26.26 6.87 -11.73
CA GLU A 64 -27.08 7.19 -12.90
C GLU A 64 -27.36 5.95 -13.77
N LYS A 65 -26.36 5.11 -13.98
CA LYS A 65 -26.43 3.98 -14.94
C LYS A 65 -26.68 2.63 -14.26
N GLY A 66 -26.59 2.58 -12.93
CA GLY A 66 -26.56 1.33 -12.19
C GLY A 66 -25.27 0.53 -12.44
N VAL A 67 -25.24 -0.66 -11.85
CA VAL A 67 -24.23 -1.68 -12.11
C VAL A 67 -24.91 -2.76 -12.95
N SER A 68 -24.29 -3.15 -14.06
CA SER A 68 -24.81 -4.23 -14.88
C SER A 68 -24.75 -5.54 -14.09
N PRO A 69 -25.81 -6.38 -14.08
CA PRO A 69 -25.77 -7.69 -13.46
C PRO A 69 -24.66 -8.60 -14.02
N ASP A 70 -24.29 -8.40 -15.29
CA ASP A 70 -23.29 -9.20 -16.01
C ASP A 70 -21.90 -8.54 -16.05
N ASP A 71 -21.80 -7.26 -15.70
CA ASP A 71 -20.54 -6.51 -15.66
C ASP A 71 -20.46 -5.63 -14.41
N HIS A 72 -19.72 -6.12 -13.42
CA HIS A 72 -19.52 -5.47 -12.13
C HIS A 72 -18.25 -4.62 -12.09
N THR A 73 -17.58 -4.42 -13.23
CA THR A 73 -16.29 -3.71 -13.31
C THR A 73 -16.35 -2.35 -12.64
N THR A 74 -17.41 -1.56 -12.88
CA THR A 74 -17.55 -0.23 -12.26
C THR A 74 -17.68 -0.30 -10.74
N TYR A 75 -18.39 -1.29 -10.22
CA TYR A 75 -18.53 -1.49 -8.79
C TYR A 75 -17.24 -1.98 -8.15
N ASN A 76 -16.55 -2.92 -8.79
CA ASN A 76 -15.24 -3.41 -8.36
C ASN A 76 -14.22 -2.27 -8.31
N ASP A 77 -14.17 -1.43 -9.35
CA ASP A 77 -13.29 -0.27 -9.40
C ASP A 77 -13.63 0.74 -8.28
N LEU A 78 -14.91 0.88 -7.92
CA LEU A 78 -15.33 1.74 -6.79
C LEU A 78 -14.81 1.18 -5.46
N LEU A 79 -14.96 -0.13 -5.25
CA LEU A 79 -14.46 -0.80 -4.05
C LEU A 79 -12.94 -0.71 -3.96
N GLU A 80 -12.23 -0.95 -5.06
CA GLU A 80 -10.78 -0.80 -5.14
C GLU A 80 -10.36 0.62 -4.78
N TRP A 81 -11.01 1.65 -5.33
CA TRP A 81 -10.67 3.04 -5.00
C TRP A 81 -10.89 3.36 -3.52
N ARG A 82 -11.96 2.83 -2.91
CA ARG A 82 -12.21 3.01 -1.47
C ARG A 82 -11.14 2.30 -0.62
N ALA A 83 -10.78 1.07 -0.99
CA ALA A 83 -9.72 0.32 -0.33
C ALA A 83 -8.39 1.06 -0.42
N ILE A 84 -8.02 1.56 -1.60
CA ILE A 84 -6.80 2.35 -1.80
C ILE A 84 -6.77 3.58 -0.89
N LYS A 85 -7.89 4.33 -0.78
CA LYS A 85 -7.94 5.51 0.09
C LYS A 85 -7.76 5.15 1.56
N SER A 86 -8.47 4.13 2.04
CA SER A 86 -8.37 3.66 3.43
C SER A 86 -6.95 3.20 3.75
N GLU A 87 -6.36 2.38 2.88
CA GLU A 87 -5.02 1.84 3.11
C GLU A 87 -3.96 2.95 3.06
N LEU A 88 -4.09 3.92 2.16
CA LEU A 88 -3.20 5.10 2.14
C LEU A 88 -3.30 5.92 3.42
N GLU A 89 -4.50 6.10 3.97
CA GLU A 89 -4.72 6.83 5.23
C GLU A 89 -4.04 6.11 6.40
N GLU A 90 -4.25 4.80 6.53
CA GLU A 90 -3.63 3.97 7.57
C GLU A 90 -2.10 3.97 7.48
N LEU A 91 -1.55 3.81 6.28
CA LEU A 91 -0.09 3.80 6.06
C LEU A 91 0.54 5.17 6.31
N THR A 92 -0.17 6.26 5.98
CA THR A 92 0.30 7.62 6.26
C THR A 92 0.29 7.88 7.76
N PHE A 93 -0.80 7.52 8.45
CA PHE A 93 -0.88 7.63 9.90
C PHE A 93 0.23 6.84 10.61
N LEU A 94 0.53 5.62 10.13
CA LEU A 94 1.61 4.81 10.66
C LEU A 94 2.98 5.50 10.50
N LEU A 95 3.25 6.11 9.34
CA LEU A 95 4.49 6.88 9.12
C LEU A 95 4.57 8.13 10.00
N GLU A 96 3.46 8.82 10.23
CA GLU A 96 3.39 9.99 11.11
C GLU A 96 3.54 9.64 12.59
N SER A 97 3.34 8.37 12.95
CA SER A 97 3.47 7.86 14.32
C SER A 97 4.87 7.32 14.65
N ILE A 98 5.80 7.34 13.69
CA ILE A 98 7.21 6.97 13.83
C ILE A 98 8.02 8.24 14.16
#